data_AF-A0A2N1QLU2-F1
#
_entry.id   AF-A0A2N1QLU2-F1
#
_cell.length_a   1.000
_cell.length_b   1.000
_cell.length_c   1.000
_cell.angle_alpha   90.00
_cell.angle_beta   90.00
_cell.angle_gamma   90.00
#
_symmetry.space_group_name_H-M   'P 1'
#
loop_
_entity.id
_entity.type
_entity.pdbx_description
1 polymer ?
#
loop_
_entity_poly.entity_id
_entity_poly.type
_entity_poly.pdbx_seq_one_letter_code
_entity_poly.pdbx_strand_id
1 'polypeptide(L)'
;LSEYFTGLRIILVDFKLEFGVDAEGRLLLADEVSPDTCRFWDRDTKNRLDKDRFRKDLGDVLGAYQEIWRRISSSNEDGAQ
;
A
#
# COMPACT_ATOMS: atom_id res chain seq x y z
N LEU A 1 -3.59 -2.11 -9.33
CA LEU A 1 -3.45 -1.65 -7.93
C LEU A 1 -4.50 -0.61 -7.53
N SER A 2 -4.67 0.49 -8.26
CA SER A 2 -5.63 1.55 -7.87
C SER A 2 -7.08 1.07 -7.73
N GLU A 3 -7.57 0.22 -8.64
CA GLU A 3 -8.92 -0.37 -8.55
C GLU A 3 -9.08 -1.26 -7.32
N TYR A 4 -8.09 -2.14 -7.07
CA TYR A 4 -8.05 -2.99 -5.88
C TYR A 4 -8.15 -2.16 -4.60
N PHE A 5 -7.29 -1.15 -4.43
CA PHE A 5 -7.31 -0.28 -3.26
C PHE A 5 -8.59 0.57 -3.15
N THR A 6 -9.20 0.95 -4.27
CA THR A 6 -10.49 1.66 -4.28
C THR A 6 -11.60 0.82 -3.64
N GLY A 7 -11.61 -0.49 -3.90
CA GLY A 7 -12.52 -1.44 -3.24
C GLY A 7 -12.32 -1.50 -1.72
N LEU A 8 -11.09 -1.26 -1.25
CA LEU A 8 -10.73 -1.22 0.17
C LEU A 8 -10.90 0.16 0.83
N ARG A 9 -11.55 1.11 0.14
CA ARG A 9 -11.66 2.51 0.59
C ARG A 9 -10.29 3.17 0.84
N ILE A 10 -9.28 2.80 0.06
CA ILE A 10 -7.94 3.39 0.07
C ILE A 10 -7.71 4.12 -1.27
N ILE A 11 -7.18 5.34 -1.19
CA ILE A 11 -6.67 6.07 -2.34
C ILE A 11 -5.19 5.77 -2.45
N LEU A 12 -4.79 5.10 -3.53
CA LEU A 12 -3.40 5.01 -3.95
C LEU A 12 -3.03 6.31 -4.68
N VAL A 13 -2.33 7.20 -3.98
CA VAL A 13 -1.96 8.53 -4.50
C VAL A 13 -0.82 8.40 -5.52
N ASP A 14 0.25 7.71 -5.13
CA ASP A 14 1.42 7.40 -5.95
C ASP A 14 2.20 6.24 -5.32
N PHE A 15 3.17 5.70 -6.06
CA PHE A 15 4.07 4.63 -5.59
C PHE A 15 5.39 4.65 -6.36
N LYS A 16 6.44 4.09 -5.74
CA LYS A 16 7.76 3.85 -6.33
C LYS A 16 7.92 2.35 -6.61
N LEU A 17 8.42 1.98 -7.78
CA LEU A 17 8.81 0.61 -8.11
C LEU A 17 10.30 0.53 -8.44
N GLU A 18 10.88 -0.63 -8.21
CA GLU A 18 12.20 -0.99 -8.72
C GLU A 18 12.09 -2.25 -9.56
N PHE A 19 12.94 -2.36 -10.58
CA PHE A 19 12.96 -3.49 -11.50
C PHE A 19 14.36 -4.07 -11.62
N GLY A 20 14.43 -5.39 -11.69
CA GLY A 20 15.64 -6.14 -12.02
C GLY A 20 15.50 -6.82 -13.38
N VAL A 21 16.60 -7.37 -13.87
CA VAL A 21 16.62 -8.23 -15.06
C VAL A 21 17.17 -9.58 -14.64
N ASP A 22 16.49 -10.66 -15.01
CA ASP A 22 16.97 -12.02 -14.71
C ASP A 22 18.01 -12.52 -15.71
N ALA A 23 18.50 -13.75 -15.48
CA ALA A 23 19.55 -14.36 -16.30
C ALA A 23 19.13 -14.56 -17.77
N GLU A 24 17.83 -14.63 -18.05
CA GLU A 24 17.29 -14.75 -19.40
C GLU A 24 16.99 -13.38 -20.04
N GLY A 25 17.33 -12.27 -19.37
CA GLY A 25 17.09 -10.92 -19.88
C GLY A 25 15.66 -10.42 -19.68
N ARG A 26 14.84 -11.08 -18.84
CA ARG A 26 13.44 -10.66 -18.59
C ARG A 26 13.40 -9.59 -17.51
N LEU A 27 12.63 -8.53 -17.76
CA LEU A 27 12.36 -7.48 -16.80
C LEU A 27 11.40 -8.00 -15.72
N LEU A 28 11.83 -7.98 -14.46
CA LEU A 28 11.05 -8.43 -13.32
C LEU A 28 10.83 -7.27 -12.35
N LEU A 29 9.62 -7.18 -11.82
CA LEU A 29 9.33 -6.30 -10.69
C LEU A 29 10.08 -6.81 -9.45
N ALA A 30 10.74 -5.91 -8.73
CA ALA A 30 11.55 -6.21 -7.56
C ALA A 30 11.14 -5.32 -6.37
N ASP A 31 11.98 -5.29 -5.33
CA ASP A 31 11.80 -4.51 -4.11
C ASP A 31 10.47 -4.82 -3.42
N GLU A 32 9.74 -3.80 -2.94
CA GLU A 32 8.52 -3.97 -2.17
C GLU A 32 7.39 -3.04 -2.61
N VAL A 33 6.16 -3.50 -2.38
CA VAL A 33 4.93 -2.70 -2.47
C VAL A 33 4.33 -2.64 -1.07
N SER A 34 4.62 -1.55 -0.36
CA SER A 34 4.32 -1.38 1.06
C SER A 34 3.86 0.06 1.36
N PRO A 35 3.36 0.37 2.57
CA PRO A 35 3.13 1.77 2.99
C PRO A 35 4.41 2.62 3.07
N ASP A 36 5.60 2.02 2.92
CA ASP A 36 6.88 2.71 2.80
C ASP A 36 7.12 3.25 1.38
N THR A 37 6.73 2.47 0.36
CA THR A 37 6.94 2.78 -1.07
C THR A 37 5.69 3.30 -1.78
N CYS A 38 4.53 3.27 -1.13
CA CYS A 38 3.25 3.77 -1.64
C CYS A 38 2.69 4.86 -0.73
N ARG A 39 2.06 5.89 -1.31
CA ARG A 39 1.21 6.83 -0.57
C ARG A 39 -0.23 6.34 -0.56
N PHE A 40 -0.73 6.01 0.62
CA PHE A 40 -2.07 5.50 0.86
C PHE A 40 -2.85 6.47 1.73
N TRP A 41 -3.94 7.01 1.19
CA TRP A 41 -4.83 7.84 1.98
C TRP A 41 -6.15 7.12 2.19
N ASP A 42 -6.71 7.25 3.38
CA ASP A 42 -8.07 6.82 3.63
C ASP A 42 -9.04 7.61 2.72
N ARG A 43 -9.94 6.91 2.03
CA ARG A 43 -10.81 7.54 1.03
C ARG A 43 -11.76 8.57 1.64
N ASP A 44 -12.23 8.34 2.86
CA ASP A 44 -13.27 9.13 3.51
C ASP A 44 -12.69 10.32 4.27
N THR A 45 -11.64 10.07 5.05
CA THR A 45 -11.03 11.06 5.94
C THR A 45 -9.85 11.79 5.33
N LYS A 46 -9.29 11.27 4.22
CA LYS A 46 -8.00 11.69 3.64
C LYS A 46 -6.82 11.56 4.61
N ASN A 47 -6.99 10.81 5.70
CA ASN A 47 -5.91 10.53 6.64
C ASN A 47 -4.81 9.72 5.92
N ARG A 48 -3.55 10.05 6.21
CA ARG A 48 -2.40 9.33 5.62
C ARG A 48 -2.19 8.03 6.36
N LEU A 49 -2.10 6.94 5.62
CA LEU A 49 -1.91 5.57 6.11
C LEU A 49 -0.55 5.01 5.68
N ASP A 50 0.41 5.88 5.44
CA ASP A 50 1.71 5.59 4.84
C ASP A 50 2.86 6.31 5.56
N LYS A 51 4.08 6.14 5.06
CA LYS A 51 5.31 6.71 5.61
C LYS A 51 5.30 8.24 5.75
N ASP A 52 4.40 8.96 5.07
CA ASP A 52 4.23 10.40 5.30
C ASP A 52 3.82 10.72 6.73
N ARG A 53 3.24 9.77 7.49
CA ARG A 53 3.01 9.96 8.92
C ARG A 53 4.31 10.17 9.69
N PHE A 54 5.36 9.43 9.35
CA PHE A 54 6.70 9.64 9.88
C PHE A 54 7.32 10.92 9.31
N ARG A 55 7.27 11.13 7.99
CA ARG A 55 7.91 12.30 7.35
C ARG A 55 7.34 13.66 7.80
N LYS A 56 6.10 13.68 8.28
CA LYS A 56 5.37 14.89 8.68
C LYS A 56 4.99 14.91 10.17
N ASP A 57 5.58 14.04 10.98
CA ASP A 57 5.35 13.96 12.43
C ASP A 57 3.86 13.84 12.82
N LEU A 58 3.08 13.07 12.06
CA LEU A 58 1.62 12.90 12.28
C LEU A 58 1.29 11.86 13.36
N GLY A 59 2.31 11.21 13.95
CA GLY A 59 2.16 10.15 14.95
C GLY A 59 1.52 8.87 14.41
N ASP A 60 1.39 7.86 15.27
CA ASP A 60 0.74 6.57 14.99
C ASP A 60 1.10 5.92 13.63
N VAL A 61 2.41 5.78 13.38
CA VAL A 61 2.92 5.15 12.15
C VAL A 61 2.53 3.67 12.10
N LEU A 62 2.72 2.94 13.21
CA LEU A 62 2.40 1.52 13.27
C LEU A 62 0.91 1.24 13.10
N GLY A 63 0.03 2.03 13.73
CA GLY A 63 -1.42 1.87 13.59
C GLY A 63 -1.89 2.07 12.15
N ALA A 64 -1.32 3.03 11.43
CA ALA A 64 -1.58 3.21 10.01
C ALA A 64 -1.21 1.99 9.15
N TYR A 65 -0.06 1.35 9.44
CA TYR A 65 0.39 0.19 8.68
C TYR A 65 -0.46 -1.05 9.01
N GLN A 66 -0.84 -1.19 10.28
CA GLN A 66 -1.80 -2.21 10.74
C GLN A 66 -3.16 -2.03 10.08
N GLU A 67 -3.62 -0.80 9.86
CA GLU A 67 -4.89 -0.53 9.19
C GLU A 67 -4.84 -0.92 7.70
N ILE A 68 -3.73 -0.65 6.99
CA ILE A 68 -3.53 -1.16 5.63
C ILE A 68 -3.56 -2.68 5.61
N TRP A 69 -2.80 -3.34 6.51
CA TRP A 69 -2.78 -4.79 6.62
C TRP A 69 -4.17 -5.38 6.89
N ARG A 70 -4.93 -4.78 7.80
CA ARG A 70 -6.29 -5.21 8.15
C ARG A 70 -7.21 -5.15 6.94
N ARG A 71 -7.21 -4.03 6.18
CA ARG A 71 -8.07 -3.88 5.00
C ARG A 71 -7.73 -4.87 3.89
N ILE A 72 -6.45 -5.10 3.65
CA ILE A 72 -5.99 -6.08 2.65
C ILE A 72 -6.36 -7.50 3.09
N SER A 73 -6.07 -7.86 4.34
CA SER A 73 -6.28 -9.21 4.85
C SER A 73 -7.76 -9.58 4.97
N SER A 74 -8.61 -8.65 5.42
CA SER A 74 -10.05 -8.91 5.51
C SER A 74 -10.70 -9.09 4.14
N SER A 75 -10.16 -8.48 3.08
CA SER A 75 -10.68 -8.68 1.71
C SER A 75 -10.42 -10.06 1.14
N ASN A 76 -9.47 -10.81 1.70
CA ASN A 76 -9.13 -12.16 1.24
C ASN A 76 -10.04 -13.24 1.87
N GLU A 77 -10.79 -12.93 2.93
CA GLU A 77 -11.70 -13.88 3.57
C GLU A 77 -13.05 -14.01 2.83
N ASP A 78 -13.44 -13.00 2.05
CA ASP A 78 -14.68 -13.00 1.26
C ASP A 78 -14.58 -13.82 -0.05
N GLY A 79 -13.38 -14.27 -0.43
CA GLY A 79 -13.13 -15.08 -1.64
C GLY A 79 -13.01 -16.59 -1.38
N ALA A 80 -13.20 -17.04 -0.14
CA ALA A 80 -13.06 -18.44 0.29
C ALA A 80 -14.41 -19.10 0.65
N GLN A 81 -15.50 -18.72 -0.03
CA GLN A 81 -16.80 -19.40 0.02
C GLN A 81 -17.13 -20.06 -1.32
#